data_AF-A0A2G9SFD0-F1
#
_entry.id   AF-A0A2G9SFD0-F1
#
_cell.length_a   1.000
_cell.length_b   1.000
_cell.length_c   1.000
_cell.angle_alpha   90.00
_cell.angle_beta   90.00
_cell.angle_gamma   90.00
#
_symmetry.space_group_name_H-M   'P 1'
#
loop_
_entity.id
_entity.type
_entity.pdbx_description
1 polymer ?
#
loop_
_entity_poly.entity_id
_entity_poly.type
_entity_poly.pdbx_seq_one_letter_code
_entity_poly.pdbx_strand_id
1 'polypeptide(L)'
;MEKCADFILEKGLNEEGIFRLPGQDNLVKQLKEAFDAGERPSFSSDTDVHTVASLFKLYLRELPEPVFPWSQYEDCLACESTIAIDEEKVMS
;
A
#
# COMPACT_ATOMS: atom_id res chain seq x y z
N MET A 1 -5.33 7.03 6.91
CA MET A 1 -4.11 6.64 6.17
C MET A 1 -2.88 6.59 7.07
N GLU A 2 -2.49 7.70 7.72
CA GLU A 2 -1.34 7.72 8.66
C GLU A 2 -1.41 6.61 9.71
N LYS A 3 -2.53 6.48 10.45
CA LYS A 3 -2.72 5.39 11.41
C LYS A 3 -2.52 3.98 10.85
N CYS A 4 -2.90 3.75 9.58
CA CYS A 4 -2.69 2.44 8.96
C CYS A 4 -1.20 2.22 8.69
N ALA A 5 -0.51 3.25 8.18
CA ALA A 5 0.92 3.20 7.94
C ALA A 5 1.71 2.97 9.23
N ASP A 6 1.40 3.69 10.30
CA ASP A 6 2.06 3.54 11.61
C ASP A 6 1.90 2.11 12.14
N PHE A 7 0.69 1.57 12.09
CA PHE A 7 0.41 0.21 12.55
C PHE A 7 1.16 -0.85 11.72
N ILE A 8 1.23 -0.67 10.40
CA ILE A 8 1.97 -1.57 9.52
C ILE A 8 3.48 -1.45 9.77
N LEU A 9 4.00 -0.26 10.02
CA LEU A 9 5.41 -0.07 10.39
C LEU A 9 5.74 -0.71 11.74
N GLU A 10 4.80 -0.69 12.70
CA GLU A 10 5.00 -1.32 14.01
C GLU A 10 4.88 -2.85 13.95
N LYS A 11 3.91 -3.39 13.22
CA LYS A 11 3.54 -4.82 13.27
C LYS A 11 3.88 -5.62 12.02
N GLY A 12 4.01 -4.99 10.87
CA GLY A 12 4.10 -5.66 9.57
C GLY A 12 5.51 -5.92 9.04
N LEU A 13 6.55 -5.33 9.64
CA LEU A 13 7.93 -5.43 9.12
C LEU A 13 8.50 -6.85 9.13
N ASN A 14 8.08 -7.68 10.10
CA ASN A 14 8.50 -9.07 10.22
C ASN A 14 7.37 -10.05 9.86
N GLU A 15 6.24 -9.54 9.37
CA GLU A 15 5.09 -10.38 9.01
C GLU A 15 5.27 -10.96 7.61
N GLU A 16 5.16 -12.29 7.48
CA GLU A 16 5.32 -12.94 6.19
C GLU A 16 4.20 -12.53 5.22
N GLY A 17 4.59 -12.06 4.03
CA GLY A 17 3.63 -11.75 2.99
C GLY A 17 2.79 -10.51 3.27
N ILE A 18 3.28 -9.58 4.09
CA ILE A 18 2.67 -8.25 4.23
C ILE A 18 2.42 -7.63 2.84
N PHE A 19 1.23 -7.07 2.64
CA PHE A 19 0.68 -6.61 1.35
C PHE A 19 0.40 -7.69 0.28
N ARG A 20 0.98 -8.88 0.37
CA ARG A 20 0.67 -10.02 -0.53
C ARG A 20 -0.57 -10.78 -0.08
N LEU A 21 -0.65 -11.13 1.21
CA LEU A 21 -1.77 -11.88 1.77
C LEU A 21 -2.99 -10.95 2.02
N PRO A 22 -4.22 -11.47 1.87
CA PRO A 22 -5.41 -10.72 2.23
C PRO A 22 -5.66 -10.81 3.74
N GLY A 23 -6.10 -9.70 4.32
CA GLY A 23 -6.75 -9.71 5.63
C GLY A 23 -8.23 -10.07 5.57
N GLN A 24 -8.95 -9.81 6.66
CA GLN A 24 -10.36 -10.15 6.79
C GLN A 24 -11.28 -9.16 6.06
N ASP A 25 -11.88 -9.57 4.94
CA ASP A 25 -12.71 -8.70 4.08
C ASP A 25 -13.83 -7.98 4.84
N ASN A 26 -14.54 -8.67 5.74
CA ASN A 26 -15.61 -8.07 6.53
C ASN A 26 -15.10 -6.94 7.44
N LEU A 27 -13.95 -7.13 8.07
CA LEU A 27 -13.35 -6.13 8.95
C LEU A 27 -12.78 -4.96 8.15
N VAL A 28 -12.17 -5.22 6.99
CA VAL A 28 -11.74 -4.17 6.05
C VAL A 28 -12.93 -3.29 5.67
N LYS A 29 -14.07 -3.89 5.31
CA LYS A 29 -15.29 -3.16 4.94
C LYS A 29 -15.82 -2.31 6.10
N GLN A 30 -15.91 -2.88 7.30
CA GLN A 30 -16.37 -2.17 8.49
C GLN A 30 -15.46 -0.98 8.84
N LEU A 31 -14.14 -1.18 8.81
CA LEU A 31 -13.18 -0.12 9.08
C LEU A 31 -13.28 1.00 8.04
N LYS A 32 -13.43 0.64 6.76
CA LYS A 32 -13.61 1.59 5.67
C LYS A 32 -14.87 2.44 5.88
N GLU A 33 -16.01 1.80 6.16
CA GLU A 33 -17.28 2.50 6.43
C GLU A 33 -17.15 3.49 7.60
N ALA A 34 -16.49 3.08 8.68
CA ALA A 34 -16.24 3.96 9.84
C ALA A 34 -15.36 5.16 9.45
N PHE A 35 -14.24 4.94 8.75
CA PHE A 35 -13.37 6.02 8.30
C PHE A 35 -14.08 6.98 7.32
N ASP A 36 -14.89 6.45 6.40
CA ASP A 36 -15.65 7.23 5.42
C ASP A 36 -16.77 8.05 6.09
N ALA A 37 -17.33 7.55 7.20
CA ALA A 37 -18.27 8.29 8.04
C ALA A 37 -17.59 9.41 8.88
N GLY A 38 -16.27 9.59 8.75
CA GLY A 38 -15.50 10.57 9.50
C GLY A 38 -15.08 10.09 10.89
N GLU A 39 -15.31 8.82 11.22
CA GLU A 39 -14.84 8.24 12.47
C GLU A 39 -13.32 8.06 12.47
N ARG A 40 -12.78 7.80 13.66
CA ARG A 40 -11.34 7.60 13.88
C ARG A 40 -11.09 6.26 14.56
N PRO A 41 -11.44 5.12 13.93
CA PRO A 41 -11.22 3.81 14.52
C PRO A 41 -9.74 3.61 14.91
N SER A 42 -9.53 2.89 16.01
CA SER A 42 -8.21 2.49 16.50
C SER A 42 -7.99 1.01 16.21
N PHE A 43 -6.76 0.65 15.87
CA PHE A 43 -6.36 -0.75 15.77
C PHE A 43 -5.88 -1.22 17.14
N SER A 44 -6.46 -2.30 17.62
CA SER A 44 -6.01 -2.97 18.84
C SER A 44 -4.73 -3.76 18.56
N SER A 45 -3.98 -4.14 19.61
CA SER A 45 -2.71 -4.87 19.46
C SER A 45 -2.88 -6.25 18.82
N ASP A 46 -4.08 -6.83 18.89
CA ASP A 46 -4.48 -8.10 18.30
C ASP A 46 -5.12 -7.96 16.91
N THR A 47 -5.24 -6.72 16.40
CA THR A 47 -5.71 -6.51 15.03
C THR A 47 -4.73 -7.14 14.05
N ASP A 48 -5.24 -8.00 13.17
CA ASP A 48 -4.46 -8.62 12.10
C ASP A 48 -3.88 -7.55 11.15
N VAL A 49 -2.56 -7.54 11.01
CA VAL A 49 -1.84 -6.55 10.18
C VAL A 49 -2.15 -6.72 8.70
N HIS A 50 -2.51 -7.91 8.21
CA HIS A 50 -2.95 -8.11 6.83
C HIS A 50 -4.28 -7.40 6.56
N THR A 51 -5.16 -7.30 7.57
CA THR A 51 -6.40 -6.52 7.49
C THR A 51 -6.11 -5.04 7.35
N VAL A 52 -5.19 -4.49 8.16
CA VAL A 52 -4.80 -3.07 8.06
C VAL A 52 -4.10 -2.78 6.73
N ALA A 53 -3.26 -3.70 6.24
CA ALA A 53 -2.62 -3.61 4.93
C ALA A 53 -3.62 -3.68 3.77
N SER A 54 -4.62 -4.56 3.84
CA SER A 54 -5.72 -4.61 2.86
C SER A 54 -6.52 -3.31 2.83
N LEU A 55 -6.85 -2.75 4.00
CA LEU A 55 -7.52 -1.46 4.12
C LEU A 55 -6.67 -0.32 3.52
N PHE A 56 -5.36 -0.31 3.79
CA PHE A 56 -4.45 0.68 3.24
C PHE A 56 -4.40 0.61 1.71
N LYS A 57 -4.27 -0.60 1.13
CA LYS A 57 -4.33 -0.83 -0.32
C LYS A 57 -5.66 -0.37 -0.92
N LEU A 58 -6.77 -0.62 -0.23
CA LEU A 58 -8.10 -0.21 -0.67
C LEU A 58 -8.19 1.32 -0.84
N TYR A 59 -7.73 2.08 0.17
CA TYR A 59 -7.76 3.53 0.10
C TYR A 59 -6.89 4.11 -1.01
N LEU A 60 -5.69 3.55 -1.24
CA LEU A 60 -4.82 4.00 -2.34
C LEU A 60 -5.47 3.76 -3.71
N ARG A 61 -6.22 2.67 -3.87
CA ARG A 61 -6.91 2.31 -5.11
C ARG A 61 -8.13 3.19 -5.39
N GLU A 62 -8.81 3.65 -4.34
CA GLU A 62 -10.04 4.44 -4.44
C GLU A 62 -9.80 5.95 -4.52
N LEU A 63 -8.54 6.40 -4.54
CA LEU A 63 -8.23 7.82 -4.71
C LEU A 63 -8.83 8.35 -6.04
N PRO A 64 -9.33 9.60 -6.06
CA PRO A 64 -9.86 10.21 -7.29
C PRO A 64 -8.82 10.26 -8.43
N GLU A 65 -7.55 10.42 -8.06
CA GLU A 65 -6.40 10.30 -8.93
C GLU A 65 -5.49 9.20 -8.38
N PRO A 66 -4.94 8.31 -9.23
CA PRO A 66 -3.98 7.31 -8.79
C PRO A 66 -2.80 7.96 -8.05
N VAL A 67 -2.22 7.20 -7.11
CA VAL A 67 -1.01 7.60 -6.36
C VAL A 67 0.10 8.07 -7.30
N PHE A 68 0.18 7.46 -8.48
CA PHE A 68 1.04 7.92 -9.55
C PHE A 68 0.21 8.69 -10.60
N PRO A 69 0.37 10.03 -10.69
CA PRO A 69 -0.41 10.86 -11.60
C PRO A 69 -0.26 10.42 -13.06
N TRP A 70 -1.34 10.51 -13.84
CA TRP A 70 -1.33 10.14 -15.26
C TRP A 70 -0.33 10.94 -16.08
N SER A 71 -0.06 12.20 -15.68
CA SER A 71 0.92 13.06 -16.35
C SER A 71 2.35 12.54 -16.27
N GLN A 72 2.64 11.67 -15.31
CA GLN A 72 3.97 11.09 -15.08
C GLN A 72 4.06 9.65 -15.63
N TYR A 73 2.95 9.08 -16.15
CA TYR A 73 2.86 7.68 -16.58
C TYR A 73 3.90 7.33 -17.65
N GLU A 74 4.04 8.19 -18.67
CA GLU A 74 5.03 8.03 -19.74
C GLU A 74 6.47 8.07 -19.20
N ASP A 75 6.77 8.93 -18.24
CA ASP A 75 8.10 9.01 -17.63
C ASP A 75 8.44 7.74 -16.84
N CYS A 76 7.45 7.16 -16.15
CA CYS A 76 7.62 5.90 -15.44
C CYS A 76 7.82 4.70 -16.38
N LEU A 77 7.09 4.65 -17.50
CA LEU A 77 7.26 3.59 -18.50
C LEU A 77 8.60 3.73 -19.24
N ALA A 78 9.07 4.97 -19.47
CA ALA A 78 10.36 5.22 -20.11
C ALA A 78 11.56 4.66 -19.30
N CYS A 79 11.42 4.49 -17.98
CA CYS A 79 12.43 3.87 -17.12
C CYS A 79 12.72 2.39 -17.48
N GLU A 80 11.85 1.71 -18.22
CA GLU A 80 12.13 0.35 -18.74
C GLU A 80 13.35 0.32 -19.68
N SER A 81 13.65 1.47 -20.32
CA SER A 81 14.72 1.57 -21.31
C SER A 81 16.11 1.80 -20.71
N THR A 82 16.21 2.09 -19.41
CA THR A 82 17.48 2.49 -18.77
C THR A 82 18.20 1.35 -18.04
N ILE A 83 17.54 0.22 -17.79
CA ILE A 83 18.17 -0.97 -17.18
C ILE A 83 19.19 -1.62 -18.14
N ALA A 84 19.04 -1.42 -19.46
CA ALA A 84 19.97 -1.92 -20.46
C ALA A 84 21.31 -1.16 -20.54
N ILE A 85 21.46 -0.02 -19.85
CA ILE A 85 22.66 0.83 -19.98
C ILE A 85 23.72 0.51 -18.91
N ASP A 86 23.35 -0.19 -17.82
CA ASP A 86 24.33 -0.57 -16.78
C ASP A 86 25.11 -1.86 -17.09
N GLU A 87 24.64 -2.73 -18.01
CA GLU A 87 25.36 -3.97 -18.35
C GLU A 87 26.57 -3.73 -19.28
N GLU A 88 26.59 -2.65 -20.07
CA GLU A 88 27.72 -2.38 -20.99
C GLU A 88 28.92 -1.75 -20.27
N LYS A 89 28.75 -1.22 -19.05
CA LYS A 89 29.85 -0.59 -18.28
C LYS A 89 30.60 -1.56 -17.34
N VAL A 90 30.11 -2.79 -17.17
CA VAL A 90 30.82 -3.83 -16.39
C VAL A 90 31.77 -4.66 -17.26
N MET A 91 31.76 -4.45 -18.59
CA MET A 91 32.59 -5.19 -19.55
C MET A 91 33.57 -4.32 -20.34
N SER A 92 33.80 -3.07 -19.91
CA SER A 92 34.89 -2.20 -20.41
C SER A 92 35.91 -1.88 -19.33
#